data_AF-B7X6Z9-F1
#
_entry.id   AF-B7X6Z9-F1
#
_cell.length_a   1.000
_cell.length_b   1.000
_cell.length_c   1.000
_cell.angle_alpha   90.00
_cell.angle_beta   90.00
_cell.angle_gamma   90.00
#
_symmetry.space_group_name_H-M   'P 1'
#
loop_
_entity.id
_entity.type
_entity.pdbx_description
1 polymer ?
#
loop_
_entity_poly.entity_id
_entity_poly.type
_entity_poly.pdbx_seq_one_letter_code
_entity_poly.pdbx_strand_id
1 'polypeptide(L)'
;YYHIYQYRLKTFRERVLKECDKRWDAGFTLNGQLVLKKDKVLDIQGNQPCWCVGSIYCEMKYKPNVLDEVINDTYGAPDLTKSYTDKEGGSDEIMLEDESGRVLLVGDFIRSTPFITGVVVGILGVEAEAGTFQVLDICYPTPLPQNPFPAPIATCPTRGKIALVSGLNLNNTSPDRLLRLEILREFLMGRINNK
;
A
#
# COMPACT_ATOMS: atom_id res chain seq x y z
N TYR A 1 8.43 4.39 -17.08
CA TYR A 1 7.41 4.24 -16.01
C TYR A 1 7.11 5.51 -15.19
N TYR A 2 7.93 6.57 -15.26
CA TYR A 2 7.78 7.74 -14.37
C TYR A 2 6.42 8.49 -14.46
N HIS A 3 5.79 8.57 -15.64
CA HIS A 3 4.49 9.24 -15.79
C HIS A 3 3.38 8.69 -14.87
N ILE A 4 3.42 7.38 -14.57
CA ILE A 4 2.47 6.76 -13.64
C ILE A 4 2.67 7.32 -12.22
N TYR A 5 3.92 7.43 -11.78
CA TYR A 5 4.27 7.97 -10.47
C TYR A 5 3.96 9.46 -10.37
N GLN A 6 4.25 10.23 -11.42
CA GLN A 6 3.93 11.65 -11.48
C GLN A 6 2.43 11.90 -11.33
N TYR A 7 1.60 11.17 -12.08
CA TYR A 7 0.14 11.29 -11.97
C TYR A 7 -0.39 10.83 -10.61
N ARG A 8 0.15 9.71 -10.08
CA ARG A 8 -0.20 9.17 -8.77
C ARG A 8 0.10 10.17 -7.67
N LEU A 9 1.33 10.68 -7.62
CA LEU A 9 1.76 11.66 -6.62
C LEU A 9 0.92 12.92 -6.72
N LYS A 10 0.71 13.49 -7.91
CA LYS A 10 -0.15 14.66 -8.10
C LYS A 10 -1.57 14.44 -7.57
N THR A 11 -2.22 13.35 -7.98
CA THR A 11 -3.63 13.06 -7.64
C THR A 11 -3.80 12.77 -6.15
N PHE A 12 -2.92 11.97 -5.57
CA PHE A 12 -3.00 11.62 -4.15
C PHE A 12 -2.54 12.77 -3.25
N ARG A 13 -1.54 13.56 -3.65
CA ARG A 13 -1.09 14.73 -2.88
C ARG A 13 -2.26 15.66 -2.57
N GLU A 14 -3.09 16.00 -3.57
CA GLU A 14 -4.27 16.85 -3.33
C GLU A 14 -5.22 16.24 -2.27
N ARG A 15 -5.44 14.93 -2.34
CA ARG A 15 -6.35 14.20 -1.43
C ARG A 15 -5.80 14.04 -0.03
N VAL A 16 -4.49 13.84 0.09
CA VAL A 16 -3.77 13.70 1.35
C VAL A 16 -3.66 15.06 2.04
N LEU A 17 -3.32 16.12 1.30
CA LEU A 17 -3.23 17.48 1.83
C LEU A 17 -4.51 17.91 2.56
N LYS A 18 -5.68 17.61 1.98
CA LYS A 18 -6.99 17.91 2.61
C LYS A 18 -7.18 17.27 3.98
N GLU A 19 -6.55 16.13 4.24
CA GLU A 19 -6.65 15.44 5.52
C GLU A 19 -5.50 15.83 6.45
N CYS A 20 -4.28 16.00 5.93
CA CYS A 20 -3.15 16.53 6.69
C CYS A 20 -3.45 17.91 7.26
N ASP A 21 -3.99 18.83 6.47
CA ASP A 21 -4.28 20.20 6.92
C ASP A 21 -5.37 20.24 8.01
N LYS A 22 -6.23 19.20 8.12
CA LYS A 22 -7.20 19.06 9.22
C LYS A 22 -6.56 18.48 10.49
N ARG A 23 -5.62 17.55 10.33
CA ARG A 23 -5.01 16.80 11.45
C ARG A 23 -3.80 17.53 12.04
N TRP A 24 -3.02 18.18 11.20
CA TRP A 24 -1.78 18.88 11.48
C TRP A 24 -1.87 20.30 10.93
N ASP A 25 -2.85 21.05 11.44
CA ASP A 25 -3.12 22.43 11.05
C ASP A 25 -1.98 23.38 11.46
N ALA A 26 -2.09 24.66 11.11
CA ALA A 26 -1.08 25.67 11.41
C ALA A 26 -0.89 25.96 12.91
N GLY A 27 -1.75 25.42 13.78
CA GLY A 27 -1.63 25.53 15.23
C GLY A 27 -1.16 24.24 15.90
N PHE A 28 -1.01 23.15 15.15
CA PHE A 28 -0.65 21.84 15.69
C PHE A 28 0.78 21.85 16.23
N THR A 29 0.91 21.55 17.52
CA THR A 29 2.21 21.48 18.20
C THR A 29 2.53 20.07 18.66
N LEU A 30 3.80 19.68 18.53
CA LEU A 30 4.35 18.46 19.09
C LEU A 30 5.39 18.82 20.14
N ASN A 31 5.20 18.40 21.39
CA ASN A 31 6.09 18.71 22.52
C ASN A 31 6.39 20.23 22.67
N GLY A 32 5.39 21.08 22.40
CA GLY A 32 5.52 22.54 22.49
C GLY A 32 6.21 23.21 21.28
N GLN A 33 6.63 22.45 20.28
CA GLN A 33 7.13 22.98 19.01
C GLN A 33 6.06 22.94 17.94
N LEU A 34 5.96 24.00 17.13
CA LEU A 34 5.03 24.03 16.00
C LEU A 34 5.47 23.04 14.92
N VAL A 35 4.52 22.24 14.43
CA VAL A 35 4.78 21.30 13.34
C VAL A 35 4.70 22.04 12.00
N LEU A 36 5.77 21.98 11.21
CA LEU A 36 5.84 22.67 9.93
C LEU A 36 5.43 21.78 8.76
N LYS A 37 4.66 22.33 7.82
CA LYS A 37 4.45 21.71 6.52
C LYS A 37 5.69 21.94 5.64
N LYS A 38 6.18 20.87 5.00
CA LYS A 38 7.24 20.92 3.99
C LYS A 38 6.67 20.48 2.65
N ASP A 39 6.88 21.30 1.62
CA ASP A 39 6.38 21.00 0.27
C ASP A 39 7.23 19.95 -0.45
N LYS A 40 8.53 19.89 -0.12
CA LYS A 40 9.47 18.92 -0.67
C LYS A 40 10.02 18.01 0.42
N VAL A 41 10.25 16.73 0.11
CA VAL A 41 10.79 15.77 1.09
C VAL A 41 12.22 16.09 1.49
N LEU A 42 13.01 16.71 0.61
CA LEU A 42 14.38 17.12 0.96
C LEU A 42 14.45 18.36 1.88
N ASP A 43 13.34 19.09 2.05
CA ASP A 43 13.27 20.26 2.96
C ASP A 43 13.03 19.86 4.43
N ILE A 44 12.98 18.55 4.71
CA ILE A 44 12.87 17.93 6.03
C ILE A 44 14.24 17.99 6.73
N GLN A 45 14.69 19.22 6.98
CA GLN A 45 15.95 19.51 7.66
C GLN A 45 15.68 20.44 8.84
N GLY A 46 16.41 20.26 9.93
CA GLY A 46 16.53 21.23 11.02
C GLY A 46 15.96 20.80 12.36
N ASN A 47 15.90 19.50 12.69
CA ASN A 47 15.46 18.99 14.00
C ASN A 47 14.10 19.54 14.50
N GLN A 48 13.25 20.01 13.58
CA GLN A 48 11.91 20.52 13.89
C GLN A 48 10.88 19.48 13.46
N PRO A 49 9.82 19.25 14.24
CA PRO A 49 8.69 18.47 13.81
C PRO A 49 8.11 19.03 12.52
N CYS A 50 7.97 18.16 11.53
CA CYS A 50 7.40 18.55 10.26
C CYS A 50 6.63 17.41 9.62
N TRP A 51 5.78 17.76 8.67
CA TRP A 51 5.11 16.79 7.83
C TRP A 51 5.24 17.13 6.36
N CYS A 52 5.23 16.10 5.53
CA CYS A 52 5.28 16.24 4.08
C CYS A 52 4.47 15.10 3.43
N VAL A 53 4.25 15.22 2.11
CA VAL A 53 3.54 14.19 1.33
C VAL A 53 4.47 13.67 0.24
N GLY A 54 4.65 12.36 0.23
CA GLY A 54 5.47 11.68 -0.75
C GLY A 54 4.95 10.28 -1.07
N SER A 55 5.60 9.65 -2.03
CA SER A 55 5.43 8.24 -2.38
C SER A 55 6.38 7.40 -1.54
N ILE A 56 5.88 6.30 -0.99
CA ILE A 56 6.72 5.33 -0.31
C ILE A 56 7.50 4.54 -1.35
N TYR A 57 8.78 4.33 -1.11
CA TYR A 57 9.62 3.41 -1.85
C TYR A 57 10.23 2.41 -0.86
N CYS A 58 10.23 1.13 -1.19
CA CYS A 58 10.83 0.09 -0.32
C CYS A 58 12.00 -0.53 -1.06
N GLU A 59 13.21 -0.40 -0.53
CA GLU A 59 14.39 -1.17 -0.96
C GLU A 59 14.45 -2.43 -0.10
N MET A 60 14.45 -3.60 -0.74
CA MET A 60 14.24 -4.88 -0.05
C MET A 60 15.25 -5.89 -0.53
N LYS A 61 15.88 -6.61 0.41
CA LYS A 61 17.01 -7.49 0.12
C LYS A 61 16.73 -8.57 -0.92
N TYR A 62 15.53 -9.16 -0.88
CA TYR A 62 15.15 -10.26 -1.75
C TYR A 62 14.28 -9.79 -2.92
N LYS A 63 14.18 -8.48 -3.18
CA LYS A 63 13.52 -7.98 -4.38
C LYS A 63 14.33 -8.43 -5.61
N PRO A 64 13.73 -9.12 -6.60
CA PRO A 64 14.44 -9.56 -7.79
C PRO A 64 15.10 -8.40 -8.53
N ASN A 65 16.37 -8.59 -8.90
CA ASN A 65 17.13 -7.64 -9.67
C ASN A 65 17.52 -8.27 -11.01
N VAL A 66 16.87 -7.80 -12.07
CA VAL A 66 17.11 -8.31 -13.43
C VAL A 66 18.55 -8.10 -13.90
N LEU A 67 19.26 -7.08 -13.39
CA LEU A 67 20.66 -6.87 -13.74
C LEU A 67 21.54 -7.96 -13.12
N ASP A 68 21.28 -8.35 -11.87
CA ASP A 68 22.00 -9.44 -11.22
C ASP A 68 21.71 -10.78 -11.89
N GLU A 69 20.48 -11.01 -12.35
CA GLU A 69 20.13 -12.21 -13.13
C GLU A 69 20.87 -12.28 -14.47
N VAL A 70 21.00 -11.15 -15.16
CA VAL A 70 21.74 -11.06 -16.43
C VAL A 70 23.24 -11.23 -16.20
N ILE A 71 23.81 -10.65 -15.14
CA ILE A 71 25.22 -10.80 -14.77
C ILE A 71 25.56 -12.26 -14.46
N ASN A 72 24.63 -12.98 -13.80
CA ASN A 72 24.82 -14.36 -13.38
C ASN A 72 24.32 -15.41 -14.40
N ASP A 73 23.84 -14.98 -15.57
CA ASP A 73 23.27 -15.84 -16.63
C ASP A 73 22.12 -16.75 -16.13
N THR A 74 21.28 -16.23 -15.23
CA THR A 74 20.11 -16.93 -14.66
C THR A 74 18.78 -16.35 -15.13
N TYR A 75 18.81 -15.32 -15.99
CA TYR A 75 17.61 -14.67 -16.51
C TYR A 75 16.66 -15.67 -17.19
N GLY A 76 15.38 -15.64 -16.78
CA GLY A 76 14.34 -16.54 -17.29
C GLY A 76 14.18 -17.84 -16.49
N ALA A 77 15.03 -18.11 -15.50
CA ALA A 77 14.80 -19.19 -14.55
C ALA A 77 13.57 -18.90 -13.67
N PRO A 78 12.85 -19.93 -13.17
CA PRO A 78 11.74 -19.73 -12.24
C PRO A 78 12.21 -19.06 -10.94
N ASP A 79 11.60 -17.94 -10.58
CA ASP A 79 11.83 -17.29 -9.29
C ASP A 79 11.17 -18.10 -8.16
N LEU A 80 11.98 -18.49 -7.18
CA LEU A 80 11.53 -19.24 -6.01
C LEU A 80 11.20 -18.34 -4.81
N THR A 81 11.49 -17.05 -4.91
CA THR A 81 11.33 -16.06 -3.85
C THR A 81 9.88 -16.02 -3.35
N LYS A 82 9.70 -16.19 -2.04
CA LYS A 82 8.37 -16.18 -1.40
C LYS A 82 8.01 -14.84 -0.76
N SER A 83 9.02 -14.05 -0.42
CA SER A 83 8.90 -12.72 0.17
C SER A 83 10.13 -11.90 -0.19
N TYR A 84 9.96 -10.59 -0.34
CA TYR A 84 11.07 -9.69 -0.63
C TYR A 84 11.78 -9.18 0.63
N THR A 85 11.11 -9.27 1.78
CA THR A 85 11.57 -8.69 3.05
C THR A 85 12.63 -9.54 3.76
N ASP A 86 13.68 -8.90 4.29
CA ASP A 86 14.60 -9.50 5.26
C ASP A 86 14.11 -9.32 6.70
N LYS A 87 13.16 -10.16 7.13
CA LYS A 87 12.58 -10.08 8.48
C LYS A 87 13.57 -10.39 9.60
N GLU A 88 14.59 -11.18 9.31
CA GLU A 88 15.57 -11.64 10.32
C GLU A 88 16.76 -10.68 10.40
N GLY A 89 17.26 -10.21 9.26
CA GLY A 89 18.39 -9.29 9.18
C GLY A 89 18.02 -7.81 9.27
N GLY A 90 16.78 -7.43 8.98
CA GLY A 90 16.31 -6.05 9.09
C GLY A 90 17.00 -5.07 8.13
N SER A 91 17.52 -5.56 7.01
CA SER A 91 18.24 -4.76 6.01
C SER A 91 17.34 -4.02 5.03
N ASP A 92 16.02 -4.17 5.14
CA ASP A 92 15.07 -3.49 4.26
C ASP A 92 14.98 -2.01 4.64
N GLU A 93 14.98 -1.14 3.63
CA GLU A 93 14.89 0.30 3.79
C GLU A 93 13.56 0.80 3.24
N ILE A 94 12.93 1.71 3.97
CA ILE A 94 11.70 2.37 3.55
C ILE A 94 12.02 3.85 3.38
N MET A 95 11.78 4.40 2.21
CA MET A 95 12.03 5.79 1.89
C MET A 95 10.74 6.51 1.56
N LEU A 96 10.74 7.82 1.79
CA LEU A 96 9.73 8.73 1.27
C LEU A 96 10.33 9.53 0.11
N GLU A 97 9.67 9.48 -1.04
CA GLU A 97 10.13 10.03 -2.32
C GLU A 97 9.15 11.06 -2.87
N ASP A 98 9.67 12.13 -3.45
CA ASP A 98 8.92 13.07 -4.28
C ASP A 98 9.76 13.55 -5.47
N GLU A 99 9.33 14.63 -6.14
CA GLU A 99 10.05 15.19 -7.29
C GLU A 99 11.41 15.83 -6.92
N SER A 100 11.68 16.09 -5.64
CA SER A 100 12.94 16.65 -5.15
C SER A 100 13.98 15.59 -4.81
N GLY A 101 13.57 14.41 -4.33
CA GLY A 101 14.48 13.35 -3.93
C GLY A 101 13.84 12.35 -2.97
N ARG A 102 14.67 11.78 -2.09
CA ARG A 102 14.29 10.73 -1.15
C ARG A 102 14.89 10.95 0.24
N VAL A 103 14.16 10.55 1.27
CA VAL A 103 14.63 10.51 2.67
C VAL A 103 14.35 9.12 3.25
N LEU A 104 15.28 8.59 4.06
CA LEU A 104 15.11 7.30 4.71
C LEU A 104 14.17 7.44 5.91
N LEU A 105 13.17 6.57 6.01
CA LEU A 105 12.26 6.52 7.16
C LEU A 105 12.81 5.54 8.20
N VAL A 106 12.76 5.93 9.47
CA VAL A 106 13.22 5.13 10.61
C VAL A 106 12.20 5.18 11.76
N GLY A 107 12.39 4.29 12.74
CA GLY A 107 11.58 4.22 13.96
C GLY A 107 10.68 2.99 14.05
N ASP A 108 9.96 2.86 15.16
CA ASP A 108 9.09 1.70 15.40
C ASP A 108 7.77 1.76 14.62
N PHE A 109 7.34 2.97 14.23
CA PHE A 109 6.10 3.18 13.49
C PHE A 109 6.10 2.46 12.14
N ILE A 110 7.24 2.47 11.45
CA ILE A 110 7.38 1.79 10.15
C ILE A 110 7.41 0.26 10.27
N ARG A 111 7.59 -0.29 11.49
CA ARG A 111 7.52 -1.74 11.75
C ARG A 111 6.10 -2.22 12.02
N SER A 112 5.24 -1.37 12.58
CA SER A 112 3.85 -1.72 12.92
C SER A 112 2.86 -1.48 11.77
N THR A 113 3.18 -0.58 10.85
CA THR A 113 2.32 -0.22 9.71
C THR A 113 2.87 -0.80 8.41
N PRO A 114 2.04 -1.44 7.56
CA PRO A 114 2.50 -1.92 6.26
C PRO A 114 2.81 -0.74 5.32
N PHE A 115 4.08 -0.43 5.17
CA PHE A 115 4.59 0.48 4.15
C PHE A 115 4.92 -0.30 2.88
N ILE A 116 4.18 -0.02 1.80
CA ILE A 116 4.33 -0.70 0.51
C ILE A 116 4.69 0.32 -0.56
N THR A 117 5.64 -0.04 -1.42
CA THR A 117 6.12 0.82 -2.50
C THR A 117 4.97 1.35 -3.38
N GLY A 118 5.04 2.64 -3.70
CA GLY A 118 4.12 3.36 -4.54
C GLY A 118 2.85 3.89 -3.85
N VAL A 119 2.65 3.68 -2.54
CA VAL A 119 1.57 4.36 -1.81
C VAL A 119 1.94 5.82 -1.56
N VAL A 120 0.99 6.74 -1.67
CA VAL A 120 1.20 8.17 -1.41
C VAL A 120 0.45 8.57 -0.15
N VAL A 121 1.19 9.08 0.83
CA VAL A 121 0.70 9.36 2.19
C VAL A 121 1.39 10.59 2.75
N GLY A 122 0.77 11.21 3.74
CA GLY A 122 1.39 12.24 4.56
C GLY A 122 2.17 11.58 5.68
N ILE A 123 3.40 12.00 5.91
CA ILE A 123 4.23 11.50 7.01
C ILE A 123 4.57 12.67 7.92
N LEU A 124 4.25 12.54 9.20
CA LEU A 124 4.69 13.42 10.27
C LEU A 124 5.86 12.76 10.99
N GLY A 125 6.90 13.54 11.24
CA GLY A 125 8.09 13.06 11.92
C GLY A 125 9.03 14.17 12.33
N VAL A 126 10.21 13.75 12.77
CA VAL A 126 11.34 14.64 13.09
C VAL A 126 12.58 14.03 12.45
N GLU A 127 13.47 14.88 11.96
CA GLU A 127 14.81 14.44 11.55
C GLU A 127 15.52 13.77 12.75
N ALA A 128 16.01 12.54 12.57
CA ALA A 128 16.73 11.82 13.62
C ALA A 128 18.24 12.04 13.47
N GLU A 129 18.75 11.70 12.30
CA GLU A 129 20.12 11.94 11.84
C GLU A 129 20.05 12.56 10.45
N ALA A 130 21.14 13.16 9.99
CA ALA A 130 21.18 13.76 8.66
C ALA A 130 20.77 12.74 7.58
N GLY A 131 19.66 13.00 6.89
CA GLY A 131 19.11 12.13 5.85
C GLY A 131 18.18 11.02 6.32
N THR A 132 17.86 10.94 7.62
CA THR A 132 16.88 10.00 8.18
C THR A 132 15.73 10.72 8.89
N PHE A 133 14.54 10.13 8.81
CA PHE A 133 13.32 10.74 9.31
C PHE A 133 12.57 9.76 10.23
N GLN A 134 12.51 10.10 11.52
CA GLN A 134 11.79 9.34 12.52
C GLN A 134 10.29 9.54 12.30
N VAL A 135 9.61 8.48 11.88
CA VAL A 135 8.17 8.52 11.64
C VAL A 135 7.43 8.48 12.97
N LEU A 136 6.54 9.46 13.17
CA LEU A 136 5.69 9.57 14.36
C LEU A 136 4.24 9.26 14.05
N ASP A 137 3.77 9.63 12.86
CA ASP A 137 2.38 9.44 12.46
C ASP A 137 2.24 9.46 10.93
N ILE A 138 1.15 8.88 10.43
CA ILE A 138 0.81 8.76 9.01
C ILE A 138 -0.58 9.33 8.74
N CYS A 139 -0.74 10.06 7.64
CA CYS A 139 -2.02 10.54 7.17
C CYS A 139 -2.37 9.93 5.81
N TYR A 140 -3.51 9.22 5.77
CA TYR A 140 -4.02 8.60 4.56
C TYR A 140 -4.83 9.60 3.70
N PRO A 141 -5.06 9.30 2.40
CA PRO A 141 -5.88 10.14 1.55
C PRO A 141 -7.32 10.26 2.08
N THR A 142 -7.97 11.41 1.85
CA THR A 142 -9.39 11.61 2.17
C THR A 142 -10.28 10.47 1.64
N PRO A 143 -11.33 10.06 2.39
CA PRO A 143 -12.32 9.09 1.92
C PRO A 143 -12.91 9.49 0.58
N LEU A 144 -13.21 8.49 -0.26
CA LEU A 144 -13.90 8.70 -1.52
C LEU A 144 -15.43 8.77 -1.31
N PRO A 145 -16.16 9.50 -2.15
CA PRO A 145 -17.61 9.44 -2.15
C PRO A 145 -18.07 8.01 -2.43
N GLN A 146 -19.02 7.54 -1.62
CA GLN A 146 -19.62 6.22 -1.77
C GLN A 146 -21.08 6.38 -2.17
N ASN A 147 -21.48 5.68 -3.25
CA ASN A 147 -22.89 5.63 -3.62
C ASN A 147 -23.72 4.96 -2.52
N PRO A 148 -24.93 5.45 -2.24
CA PRO A 148 -25.76 4.87 -1.20
C PRO A 148 -26.14 3.43 -1.57
N PHE A 149 -26.29 2.59 -0.55
CA PHE A 149 -26.84 1.27 -0.75
C PHE A 149 -28.33 1.40 -1.08
N PRO A 150 -28.81 0.87 -2.22
CA PRO A 150 -30.20 1.11 -2.63
C PRO A 150 -31.17 0.45 -1.65
N ALA A 151 -32.20 1.21 -1.28
CA ALA A 151 -33.26 0.76 -0.39
C ALA A 151 -34.00 -0.45 -1.02
N PRO A 152 -34.56 -1.35 -0.19
CA PRO A 152 -35.34 -2.47 -0.70
C PRO A 152 -36.52 -1.97 -1.53
N ILE A 153 -36.63 -2.46 -2.76
CA ILE A 153 -37.77 -2.16 -3.64
C ILE A 153 -38.94 -3.05 -3.22
N ALA A 154 -40.11 -2.44 -3.00
CA ALA A 154 -41.31 -3.14 -2.50
C ALA A 154 -41.81 -4.29 -3.40
N THR A 155 -41.38 -4.34 -4.66
CA THR A 155 -41.84 -5.32 -5.65
C THR A 155 -41.15 -6.68 -5.58
N CYS A 156 -40.03 -6.81 -4.84
CA CYS A 156 -39.38 -8.11 -4.63
C CYS A 156 -38.86 -8.22 -3.19
N PRO A 157 -39.38 -9.15 -2.36
CA PRO A 157 -38.99 -9.28 -0.96
C PRO A 157 -37.54 -9.76 -0.79
N THR A 158 -36.90 -10.28 -1.84
CA THR A 158 -35.50 -10.74 -1.80
C THR A 158 -34.69 -10.13 -2.95
N ARG A 159 -33.54 -9.50 -2.66
CA ARG A 159 -32.65 -8.91 -3.67
C ARG A 159 -31.74 -9.91 -4.41
N GLY A 160 -32.05 -11.21 -4.31
CA GLY A 160 -31.18 -12.28 -4.80
C GLY A 160 -29.88 -12.43 -4.01
N LYS A 161 -29.03 -13.35 -4.44
CA LYS A 161 -27.68 -13.57 -3.93
C LYS A 161 -26.72 -13.77 -5.11
N ILE A 162 -25.43 -13.52 -4.89
CA ILE A 162 -24.37 -13.79 -5.87
C ILE A 162 -23.44 -14.87 -5.32
N ALA A 163 -22.86 -15.69 -6.20
CA ALA A 163 -21.80 -16.64 -5.88
C ALA A 163 -20.48 -16.10 -6.42
N LEU A 164 -19.46 -16.01 -5.56
CA LEU A 164 -18.10 -15.59 -5.93
C LEU A 164 -17.18 -16.82 -5.90
N VAL A 165 -16.55 -17.12 -7.04
CA VAL A 165 -15.66 -18.27 -7.22
C VAL A 165 -14.39 -17.82 -7.95
N SER A 166 -13.24 -18.22 -7.43
CA SER A 166 -11.91 -17.90 -7.98
C SER A 166 -10.94 -19.04 -7.73
N GLY A 167 -9.80 -19.05 -8.41
CA GLY A 167 -8.72 -20.02 -8.15
C GLY A 167 -9.04 -21.45 -8.58
N LEU A 168 -9.80 -21.63 -9.68
CA LEU A 168 -10.14 -22.96 -10.19
C LEU A 168 -8.90 -23.73 -10.70
N ASN A 169 -7.96 -23.02 -11.33
CA ASN A 169 -6.67 -23.51 -11.81
C ASN A 169 -6.74 -24.93 -12.42
N LEU A 170 -7.69 -25.18 -13.31
CA LEU A 170 -7.91 -26.51 -13.89
C LEU A 170 -6.66 -26.99 -14.64
N ASN A 171 -6.31 -28.26 -14.44
CA ASN A 171 -5.20 -28.89 -15.13
C ASN A 171 -5.51 -30.38 -15.33
N ASN A 172 -4.71 -31.05 -16.17
CA ASN A 172 -4.91 -32.47 -16.49
C ASN A 172 -4.38 -33.42 -15.40
N THR A 173 -3.71 -32.88 -14.37
CA THR A 173 -2.98 -33.67 -13.36
C THR A 173 -3.80 -33.87 -12.08
N SER A 174 -4.80 -33.04 -11.83
CA SER A 174 -5.59 -33.02 -10.59
C SER A 174 -7.07 -33.27 -10.86
N PRO A 175 -7.49 -34.54 -11.06
CA PRO A 175 -8.88 -34.87 -11.38
C PRO A 175 -9.87 -34.48 -10.27
N ASP A 176 -9.39 -34.36 -9.03
CA ASP A 176 -10.17 -33.88 -7.89
C ASP A 176 -10.64 -32.41 -8.05
N ARG A 177 -9.93 -31.59 -8.84
CA ARG A 177 -10.37 -30.21 -9.16
C ARG A 177 -11.63 -30.22 -10.02
N LEU A 178 -11.72 -31.13 -10.98
CA LEU A 178 -12.91 -31.31 -11.81
C LEU A 178 -14.09 -31.82 -10.97
N LEU A 179 -13.83 -32.74 -10.02
CA LEU A 179 -14.86 -33.20 -9.10
C LEU A 179 -15.41 -32.06 -8.23
N ARG A 180 -14.55 -31.21 -7.64
CA ARG A 180 -15.01 -30.04 -6.86
C ARG A 180 -15.82 -29.06 -7.71
N LEU A 181 -15.43 -28.87 -8.97
CA LEU A 181 -16.17 -28.02 -9.90
C LEU A 181 -17.55 -28.62 -10.24
N GLU A 182 -17.63 -29.93 -10.43
CA GLU A 182 -18.90 -30.62 -10.66
C GLU A 182 -19.82 -30.53 -9.44
N ILE A 183 -19.30 -30.72 -8.23
CA ILE A 183 -20.07 -30.53 -6.99
C ILE A 183 -20.59 -29.09 -6.89
N LEU A 184 -19.75 -28.09 -7.17
CA LEU A 184 -20.18 -26.69 -7.19
C LEU A 184 -21.28 -26.46 -8.23
N ARG A 185 -21.15 -27.01 -9.44
CA ARG A 185 -22.17 -26.95 -10.48
C ARG A 185 -23.49 -27.52 -9.97
N GLU A 186 -23.47 -28.72 -9.40
CA GLU A 186 -24.67 -29.39 -8.90
C GLU A 186 -25.30 -28.66 -7.70
N PHE A 187 -24.49 -28.03 -6.84
CA PHE A 187 -24.96 -27.16 -5.77
C PHE A 187 -25.67 -25.91 -6.32
N LEU A 188 -25.08 -25.22 -7.30
CA LEU A 188 -25.66 -24.02 -7.92
C LEU A 188 -26.91 -24.35 -8.76
N MET A 189 -26.97 -25.55 -9.34
CA MET A 189 -28.17 -26.08 -9.99
C MET A 189 -29.27 -26.50 -9.00
N GLY A 190 -29.01 -26.41 -7.69
CA GLY A 190 -29.97 -26.73 -6.64
C GLY A 190 -30.22 -28.23 -6.46
N ARG A 191 -29.30 -29.10 -6.90
CA ARG A 191 -29.45 -30.56 -6.81
C ARG A 191 -28.86 -31.15 -5.54
N ILE A 192 -27.87 -30.49 -4.95
CA ILE A 192 -27.20 -30.93 -3.70
C ILE A 192 -27.84 -30.31 -2.45
N ASN A 193 -28.49 -29.15 -2.59
CA ASN A 193 -29.12 -28.50 -1.45
C ASN A 193 -30.55 -29.02 -1.27
N ASN A 194 -30.91 -29.41 -0.04
CA ASN A 194 -32.29 -29.73 0.28
C ASN A 194 -33.06 -28.42 0.50
N LYS A 195 -34.23 -28.31 -0.13
CA LYS A 195 -35.17 -27.20 0.13
C LYS A 195 -35.73 -27.27 1.54
#